data_AF-A0A961KI32-F1
#
_entry.id   AF-A0A961KI32-F1
#
_cell.length_a   1.000
_cell.length_b   1.000
_cell.length_c   1.000
_cell.angle_alpha   90.00
_cell.angle_beta   90.00
_cell.angle_gamma   90.00
#
_symmetry.space_group_name_H-M   'P 1'
#
loop_
_entity.id
_entity.type
_entity.pdbx_description
1 polymer ?
#
loop_
_entity_poly.entity_id
_entity_poly.type
_entity_poly.pdbx_seq_one_letter_code
_entity_poly.pdbx_strand_id
1 'polypeptide(L)' 'MTEAWSKSAWRAKPRIQMPDYPDAAALKAAEVQLAKYPPLVFAGEARALKRQLGEAAQGRAFLLQGGDC' A
#
# COMPACT_ATOMS: atom_id res chain seq x y z
N MET A 1 -9.79 11.88 -21.13
CA MET A 1 -10.00 10.43 -20.87
C MET A 1 -9.35 10.11 -19.54
N THR A 2 -10.09 9.54 -18.59
CA THR A 2 -9.52 9.05 -17.33
C THR A 2 -8.61 7.87 -17.64
N GLU A 3 -7.31 8.01 -17.39
CA GLU A 3 -6.40 6.86 -17.44
C GLU A 3 -6.91 5.78 -16.48
N ALA A 4 -6.97 4.54 -16.97
CA ALA A 4 -7.32 3.41 -16.12
C ALA A 4 -6.23 3.23 -15.05
N TRP A 5 -6.64 3.08 -13.80
CA TRP A 5 -5.71 2.88 -12.69
C TRP A 5 -4.88 1.59 -12.90
N SER A 6 -3.57 1.67 -12.67
CA SER A 6 -2.69 0.51 -12.64
C SER A 6 -1.73 0.57 -11.45
N LYS A 7 -1.28 -0.60 -10.99
CA LYS A 7 -0.34 -0.72 -9.85
C LYS A 7 0.96 0.06 -10.02
N SER A 8 1.38 0.32 -11.27
CA SER A 8 2.64 1.01 -11.58
C SER A 8 2.48 2.49 -11.92
N ALA A 9 1.26 3.01 -12.08
CA ALA A 9 1.03 4.38 -12.55
C ALA A 9 1.61 5.47 -11.62
N TRP A 10 1.75 5.17 -10.31
CA TRP A 10 2.35 6.10 -9.35
C TRP A 10 3.81 6.46 -9.67
N ARG A 11 4.55 5.60 -10.39
CA ARG A 11 5.96 5.83 -10.74
C ARG A 11 6.16 7.02 -11.68
N ALA A 12 5.10 7.49 -12.35
CA ALA A 12 5.14 8.68 -13.20
C ALA A 12 4.78 9.99 -12.45
N LYS A 13 4.45 9.91 -11.16
CA LYS A 13 4.06 11.08 -10.34
C LYS A 13 5.26 11.60 -9.52
N PRO A 14 5.26 12.90 -9.14
CA PRO A 14 6.25 13.44 -8.21
C PRO A 14 6.26 12.66 -6.88
N ARG A 15 7.46 12.43 -6.33
CA ARG A 15 7.69 11.65 -5.10
C ARG A 15 8.90 12.21 -4.35
N ILE A 16 8.77 12.39 -3.03
CA ILE A 16 9.66 13.25 -2.24
C ILE A 16 10.64 12.45 -1.35
N GLN A 17 10.32 11.20 -1.00
CA GLN A 17 11.09 10.38 -0.04
C GLN A 17 11.52 9.02 -0.62
N MET A 18 11.79 8.96 -1.92
CA MET A 18 12.31 7.74 -2.54
C MET A 18 13.83 7.72 -2.51
N PRO A 19 14.44 6.59 -2.10
CA PRO A 19 15.89 6.45 -2.19
C PRO A 19 16.34 6.32 -3.65
N ASP A 20 17.57 6.77 -3.91
CA ASP A 20 18.27 6.52 -5.17
C ASP A 20 18.95 5.15 -5.09
N TYR A 21 18.41 4.16 -5.80
CA TYR A 21 19.02 2.85 -5.91
C TYR A 21 20.10 2.86 -7.00
N PRO A 22 21.37 2.55 -6.67
CA PRO A 22 22.46 2.60 -7.65
C PRO A 22 22.39 1.48 -8.71
N ASP A 23 21.71 0.37 -8.40
CA ASP A 23 21.53 -0.76 -9.30
C ASP A 23 20.04 -1.03 -9.57
N ALA A 24 19.60 -0.62 -10.76
CA ALA A 24 18.23 -0.82 -11.22
C ALA A 24 17.88 -2.29 -11.48
N ALA A 25 18.86 -3.13 -11.84
CA ALA A 25 18.64 -4.54 -12.08
C ALA A 25 18.42 -5.29 -10.76
N ALA A 26 19.23 -4.99 -9.74
CA ALA A 26 19.05 -5.53 -8.39
C ALA A 26 17.69 -5.13 -7.79
N LEU A 27 17.28 -3.86 -7.93
CA LEU A 27 15.97 -3.39 -7.50
C LEU A 27 14.84 -4.20 -8.18
N LYS A 28 14.90 -4.34 -9.50
CA LYS A 28 13.90 -5.10 -10.26
C LYS A 28 13.85 -6.57 -9.84
N ALA A 29 15.00 -7.19 -9.57
CA ALA A 29 15.07 -8.56 -9.10
C ALA A 29 14.38 -8.73 -7.73
N ALA A 30 14.62 -7.80 -6.81
CA ALA A 30 13.95 -7.79 -5.50
C ALA A 30 12.42 -7.61 -5.63
N GLU A 31 11.95 -6.66 -6.46
CA GLU A 31 10.52 -6.46 -6.71
C GLU A 31 9.86 -7.73 -7.28
N VAL A 32 10.50 -8.41 -8.24
CA VAL A 32 10.00 -9.65 -8.85
C VAL A 32 9.93 -10.80 -7.84
N GLN A 33 10.90 -10.88 -6.94
CA GLN A 33 10.89 -11.90 -5.89
C GLN A 33 9.76 -11.66 -4.90
N LEU A 34 9.61 -10.43 -4.40
CA LEU A 34 8.54 -10.07 -3.45
C LEU A 34 7.14 -10.28 -4.04
N ALA A 35 6.96 -10.04 -5.34
CA ALA A 35 5.67 -10.24 -6.02
C ALA A 35 5.19 -11.71 -6.04
N LYS A 36 6.08 -12.68 -5.78
CA LYS A 36 5.74 -14.11 -5.73
C LYS A 36 5.35 -14.59 -4.34
N TYR A 37 5.64 -13.82 -3.30
CA TYR A 37 5.34 -14.19 -1.93
C TYR A 37 3.85 -14.04 -1.62
N PRO A 38 3.34 -14.84 -0.66
CA PRO A 38 1.95 -14.70 -0.22
C PRO A 38 1.71 -13.29 0.35
N PRO A 39 0.50 -12.74 0.20
CA PRO A 39 0.14 -11.49 0.82
C PRO A 39 0.13 -11.62 2.35
N LEU A 40 0.47 -10.55 3.05
CA LEU A 40 0.45 -10.52 4.51
C LEU A 40 -0.98 -10.50 5.10
N VAL A 41 -1.96 -10.03 4.32
CA VAL A 41 -3.36 -9.92 4.71
C VAL A 41 -4.28 -10.32 3.57
N PHE A 42 -5.46 -10.83 3.89
CA PHE A 42 -6.50 -11.18 2.93
C PHE A 42 -7.37 -9.98 2.58
N ALA A 43 -7.93 -9.97 1.37
CA ALA A 43 -8.83 -8.91 0.92
C ALA A 43 -10.10 -8.78 1.80
N GLY A 44 -10.52 -9.88 2.44
CA GLY A 44 -11.65 -9.89 3.38
C GLY A 44 -11.37 -9.07 4.65
N GLU A 45 -10.14 -9.16 5.18
CA GLU A 45 -9.72 -8.44 6.38
C GLU A 45 -9.67 -6.92 6.11
N ALA A 46 -9.14 -6.52 4.95
CA ALA A 46 -9.15 -5.12 4.53
C ALA A 46 -10.58 -4.54 4.39
N ARG A 47 -11.53 -5.34 3.86
CA ARG A 47 -12.95 -4.92 3.79
C ARG A 47 -13.59 -4.82 5.18
N ALA A 48 -13.24 -5.74 6.08
CA ALA A 48 -13.73 -5.70 7.47
C ALA A 48 -13.20 -4.46 8.20
N LEU A 49 -11.91 -4.16 8.09
CA LEU A 49 -11.30 -2.95 8.64
C LEU A 49 -11.95 -1.69 8.06
N LYS A 50 -12.17 -1.64 6.73
CA LYS A 50 -12.86 -0.49 6.09
C LYS A 50 -14.24 -0.24 6.68
N ARG A 51 -15.01 -1.29 6.98
CA ARG A 51 -16.31 -1.15 7.64
C ARG A 51 -16.14 -0.55 9.04
N GLN A 52 -15.22 -1.07 9.86
CA GLN A 52 -14.94 -0.56 11.20
C GLN A 52 -14.47 0.90 11.20
N LEU A 53 -13.61 1.27 10.25
CA LEU A 53 -13.20 2.67 10.04
C LEU A 53 -14.39 3.57 9.67
N GLY A 54 -15.37 3.04 8.93
CA GLY A 54 -16.64 3.71 8.65
C GLY A 54 -17.46 4.01 9.91
N GLU A 55 -17.50 3.07 10.87
CA GLU A 55 -18.14 3.28 12.17
C GLU A 55 -17.46 4.42 12.94
N ALA A 56 -16.11 4.43 12.97
CA ALA A 56 -15.33 5.47 13.62
C ALA A 56 -15.54 6.85 12.96
N ALA A 57 -15.54 6.90 11.63
CA ALA A 57 -15.81 8.13 10.89
C ALA A 57 -17.20 8.72 11.16
N GLN A 58 -18.17 7.88 11.53
CA GLN A 58 -19.53 8.30 11.91
C GLN A 58 -19.68 8.57 13.42
N GLY A 59 -18.60 8.56 14.19
CA GLY A 59 -18.63 8.78 15.64
C GLY A 59 -19.21 7.61 16.44
N ARG A 60 -19.33 6.42 15.84
CA ARG A 60 -19.90 5.22 16.47
C ARG A 60 -18.83 4.26 17.01
N ALA A 61 -17.55 4.57 16.78
CA ALA A 61 -16.38 3.86 17.30
C ALA A 61 -15.19 4.82 17.43
N PHE A 62 -14.10 4.36 18.05
CA PHE A 62 -12.83 5.09 18.16
C PHE A 62 -11.70 4.29 17.49
N LEU A 63 -10.77 4.98 16.83
CA LEU A 63 -9.56 4.37 16.25
C LEU A 63 -8.36 4.62 17.16
N LEU A 64 -7.71 3.55 17.60
CA LEU A 64 -6.40 3.61 18.23
C LEU A 64 -5.38 2.95 17.29
N GLN A 65 -4.32 3.68 16.94
CA GLN A 65 -3.20 3.19 16.16
C GLN A 65 -1.91 3.49 16.92
N GLY A 66 -1.04 2.49 17.08
CA GLY A 66 0.23 2.61 17.80
C GLY A 66 1.15 1.43 17.52
N GLY A 67 2.44 1.60 17.80
CA GLY A 67 3.49 0.63 17.51
C GLY A 67 4.87 1.27 17.53
N ASP A 68 5.82 0.63 16.86
CA ASP A 68 7.18 1.16 16.66
C ASP A 68 7.17 2.51 15.92
N CYS A 69 8.28 3.26 16.03
CA CYS A 69 8.49 4.60 15.46
C CYS A 69 8.64 4.56 13.93
#